data_AF-A0A645A594-F1
#
_entry.id   AF-A0A645A594-F1
#
_cell.length_a   1.000
_cell.length_b   1.000
_cell.length_c   1.000
_cell.angle_alpha   90.00
_cell.angle_beta   90.00
_cell.angle_gamma   90.00
#
_symmetry.space_group_name_H-M   'P 1'
#
loop_
_entity.id
_entity.type
_entity.pdbx_description
1 polymer ?
#
loop_
_entity_poly.entity_id
_entity_poly.type
_entity_poly.pdbx_seq_one_letter_code
_entity_poly.pdbx_strand_id
1 'polypeptide(L)' 'MKKNFIKIAFVAVVAAITGYGVYSSQKSDLLSDLALANVEALAYNENPLCPNGCISNGTGCYCYGWYPSYKEYDW' A
#
# COMPACT_ATOMS: atom_id res chain seq x y z
N MET A 1 -39.72 36.40 4.65
CA MET A 1 -39.30 35.02 4.30
C MET A 1 -38.22 34.95 3.21
N LYS A 2 -38.31 35.73 2.11
CA LYS A 2 -37.34 35.70 0.98
C LYS A 2 -35.86 35.99 1.34
N LYS A 3 -35.59 36.89 2.30
CA LYS A 3 -34.21 37.20 2.79
C LYS A 3 -33.53 36.04 3.55
N ASN A 4 -34.31 35.18 4.21
CA ASN A 4 -33.76 34.03 4.96
C ASN A 4 -33.42 32.87 4.02
N PHE A 5 -34.17 32.72 2.93
CA PHE A 5 -33.89 31.69 1.92
C PHE A 5 -32.51 31.87 1.27
N ILE A 6 -32.11 33.11 0.97
CA ILE A 6 -30.77 33.41 0.41
C ILE A 6 -29.66 33.00 1.40
N LYS A 7 -29.84 33.28 2.70
CA LYS A 7 -28.87 32.88 3.73
C LYS A 7 -28.74 31.36 3.84
N ILE A 8 -29.87 30.65 3.83
CA ILE A 8 -29.90 29.20 3.91
C ILE A 8 -29.26 28.57 2.66
N ALA A 9 -29.57 29.10 1.47
CA ALA A 9 -28.98 28.64 0.22
C ALA A 9 -27.45 28.84 0.20
N PHE A 10 -26.96 29.98 0.71
CA PHE A 10 -25.52 30.24 0.81
C PHE A 10 -24.82 29.23 1.74
N VAL A 11 -25.39 28.97 2.93
CA VAL A 11 -24.84 27.98 3.87
C VAL A 11 -24.86 26.57 3.26
N ALA A 12 -25.93 26.21 2.54
CA ALA A 12 -26.04 24.91 1.89
C ALA A 12 -24.97 24.71 0.80
N VAL A 13 -24.69 25.73 -0.01
CA VAL A 13 -23.64 25.68 -1.04
C VAL A 13 -22.26 25.54 -0.40
N VAL A 14 -21.96 26.32 0.65
CA VAL A 14 -20.68 26.22 1.36
C VAL A 14 -20.51 24.84 1.98
N ALA A 15 -21.54 24.30 2.63
CA ALA A 15 -21.55 22.94 3.20
C ALA A 15 -21.39 21.86 2.13
N ALA A 16 -22.00 22.02 0.95
CA ALA A 16 -21.84 21.08 -0.15
C ALA A 16 -20.41 21.10 -0.72
N ILE A 17 -19.80 22.28 -0.90
CA ILE A 17 -18.43 22.41 -1.40
C ILE A 17 -17.42 21.85 -0.39
N THR A 18 -17.58 22.17 0.89
CA THR A 18 -16.70 21.64 1.95
C THR A 18 -16.91 20.15 2.16
N GLY A 19 -18.15 19.66 2.15
CA GLY A 19 -18.46 18.23 2.24
C GLY A 19 -17.88 17.45 1.04
N TYR A 20 -17.98 18.01 -0.17
CA TYR A 20 -17.36 17.42 -1.36
C TYR A 20 -15.83 17.47 -1.31
N GLY A 21 -15.25 18.57 -0.83
CA GLY A 21 -13.79 18.70 -0.62
C GLY A 21 -13.26 17.67 0.37
N VAL A 22 -13.93 17.50 1.52
CA VAL A 22 -13.59 16.47 2.53
C VAL A 22 -13.78 15.06 1.97
N TYR A 23 -14.85 14.79 1.23
CA TYR A 23 -15.06 13.51 0.56
C TYR A 23 -13.96 13.22 -0.49
N SER A 24 -13.57 14.24 -1.27
CA SER A 24 -12.51 14.14 -2.28
C SER A 24 -11.13 13.94 -1.64
N SER A 25 -10.85 14.61 -0.52
CA SER A 25 -9.61 14.44 0.25
C SER A 25 -9.55 13.13 1.05
N GLN A 26 -10.70 12.53 1.37
CA GLN A 26 -10.82 11.19 1.92
C GLN A 26 -10.96 10.10 0.85
N LYS A 27 -10.95 10.45 -0.44
CA LYS A 27 -10.71 9.50 -1.52
C LYS A 27 -9.26 9.06 -1.41
N SER A 28 -9.03 8.21 -0.42
CA SER A 28 -7.92 7.31 -0.29
C SER A 28 -7.89 6.50 -1.58
N ASP A 29 -7.17 6.96 -2.59
CA ASP A 29 -6.39 5.99 -3.34
C ASP A 29 -5.50 5.32 -2.29
N LEU A 30 -5.95 4.13 -1.96
CA LEU A 30 -5.48 3.22 -0.94
C LEU A 30 -4.01 2.94 -1.22
N LEU A 31 -3.14 3.74 -0.60
CA LEU A 31 -1.69 3.67 -0.79
C LEU A 31 -1.29 4.05 -2.23
N SER A 32 -0.31 4.93 -2.35
CA SER A 32 0.30 5.21 -3.66
C SER A 32 0.77 3.88 -4.27
N ASP A 33 0.66 3.69 -5.59
CA ASP A 33 1.33 2.59 -6.30
C ASP A 33 2.82 2.49 -5.91
N LEU A 34 3.44 3.62 -5.56
CA LEU A 34 4.80 3.70 -5.05
C LEU A 34 4.95 3.14 -3.62
N ALA A 35 3.96 3.33 -2.75
CA ALA A 35 3.91 2.73 -1.42
C ALA A 35 3.63 1.22 -1.51
N LEU A 36 2.79 0.78 -2.46
CA LEU A 36 2.56 -0.65 -2.72
C LEU A 36 3.82 -1.32 -3.29
N ALA A 37 4.50 -0.71 -4.26
CA ALA A 37 5.74 -1.21 -4.81
C ALA A 37 6.87 -1.34 -3.76
N ASN A 38 6.91 -0.45 -2.77
CA ASN A 38 7.88 -0.55 -1.66
C ASN A 38 7.56 -1.74 -0.72
N VAL A 39 6.28 -2.08 -0.54
CA VAL A 39 5.85 -3.26 0.22
C VAL A 39 6.10 -4.55 -0.56
N GLU A 40 5.81 -4.55 -1.86
CA GLU A 40 6.12 -5.70 -2.73
C GLU A 40 7.63 -5.92 -2.89
N ALA A 41 8.44 -4.86 -2.90
CA ALA A 41 9.90 -4.97 -2.87
C ALA A 41 10.42 -5.56 -1.54
N LEU A 42 9.70 -5.36 -0.42
CA LEU A 42 10.01 -6.02 0.85
C LEU A 42 9.59 -7.49 0.85
N ALA A 43 8.48 -7.84 0.19
CA ALA A 43 7.99 -9.21 0.07
C ALA A 43 8.74 -10.05 -0.98
N TYR A 44 9.63 -9.46 -1.78
CA TYR A 44 10.46 -10.19 -2.76
C TYR A 44 11.33 -11.29 -2.13
N ASN A 45 11.58 -11.24 -0.81
CA ASN A 45 12.32 -12.27 -0.08
C ASN A 45 11.42 -13.27 0.67
N GLU A 46 10.09 -13.10 0.67
CA GLU A 46 9.17 -14.03 1.33
C GLU A 46 8.74 -15.15 0.37
N ASN A 47 9.69 -15.99 -0.03
CA ASN A 47 9.33 -17.24 -0.71
C ASN A 47 9.08 -18.31 0.37
N PRO A 48 7.91 -18.98 0.40
CA PRO A 48 7.62 -20.03 1.38
C PRO A 48 8.59 -21.22 1.32
N LEU A 49 9.37 -21.36 0.25
CA LEU A 49 10.39 -22.41 0.09
C LEU A 49 11.76 -22.03 0.66
N CYS A 50 12.03 -20.74 0.82
CA CYS A 50 13.28 -20.15 1.32
C CYS A 50 12.95 -18.84 2.05
N PRO A 51 12.18 -18.87 3.17
CA PRO A 51 11.70 -17.69 3.89
C PRO A 51 12.79 -16.69 4.27
N ASN A 52 14.03 -17.15 4.41
CA ASN A 52 15.16 -16.29 4.76
C ASN A 52 16.10 -16.00 3.56
N GLY A 53 15.76 -16.51 2.37
CA GLY A 53 16.60 -16.41 1.18
C GLY A 53 17.81 -17.36 1.17
N CYS A 54 18.41 -17.55 -0.02
CA CYS A 54 19.58 -18.40 -0.21
C CYS A 54 20.88 -17.59 -0.21
N ILE A 55 21.85 -17.96 0.63
CA ILE A 55 23.20 -17.37 0.67
C ILE A 55 24.27 -18.37 0.22
N SER A 56 25.42 -17.86 -0.23
CA SER A 56 26.55 -18.68 -0.68
C SER A 56 27.19 -19.49 0.46
N ASN A 57 28.00 -20.50 0.12
CA ASN A 57 28.69 -21.43 1.03
C ASN A 57 27.73 -22.39 1.76
N GLY A 58 26.87 -23.04 1.00
CA GLY A 58 25.97 -24.08 1.50
C GLY A 58 26.03 -25.37 0.68
N THR A 59 25.21 -26.33 1.10
CA THR A 59 25.13 -27.67 0.50
C THR A 59 23.76 -27.95 -0.12
N GLY A 60 22.96 -26.90 -0.36
CA GLY A 60 21.61 -27.00 -0.88
C GLY A 60 20.68 -25.92 -0.35
N CYS A 61 20.02 -25.21 -1.25
CA CYS A 61 18.92 -24.30 -0.95
C CYS A 61 17.86 -24.43 -2.05
N TYR A 62 16.58 -24.54 -1.68
CA TYR A 62 15.49 -24.67 -2.64
C TYR A 62 14.65 -23.39 -2.69
N CYS A 63 14.72 -22.65 -3.80
CA CYS A 63 14.11 -21.32 -3.90
C CYS A 63 13.57 -21.11 -5.32
N TYR A 64 12.40 -21.69 -5.62
CA TYR A 64 11.89 -21.89 -7.00
C TYR A 64 12.82 -22.73 -7.93
N GLY A 65 13.86 -23.32 -7.35
CA GLY A 65 14.88 -24.10 -8.02
C GLY A 65 15.90 -24.61 -7.01
N TRP A 66 16.60 -25.70 -7.33
CA TRP A 66 17.63 -26.27 -6.46
C TRP A 66 18.98 -25.59 -6.71
N TYR A 67 19.54 -25.01 -5.65
CA TYR A 67 20.84 -24.34 -5.64
C TYR A 67 21.84 -25.13 -4.78
N PRO A 68 22.71 -25.98 -5.37
CA PRO A 68 23.56 -26.89 -4.61
C PRO A 68 24.69 -26.20 -3.81
N SER A 69 25.13 -25.02 -4.23
CA SER A 69 26.22 -24.26 -3.58
C SER A 69 25.74 -23.22 -2.57
N TYR A 70 24.44 -23.15 -2.34
CA TYR A 70 23.80 -22.18 -1.46
C TYR A 70 23.22 -22.88 -0.23
N LYS A 71 22.92 -22.12 0.83
CA LYS A 71 22.14 -22.56 1.99
C LYS A 71 21.12 -21.50 2.31
N GLU A 72 20.01 -21.89 2.92
CA GLU A 72 19.08 -20.92 3.46
C GLU A 72 19.75 -20.12 4.59
N TYR A 73 19.50 -18.80 4.63
CA TYR A 73 19.97 -17.94 5.71
C TYR A 73 19.26 -18.34 7.02
N ASP A 74 20.00 -18.45 8.11
CA ASP A 74 19.45 -18.75 9.43
C ASP A 74 19.62 -17.46 10.25
N TRP A 75 18.51 -16.85 10.68
CA TRP A 75 18.50 -15.57 11.39
C TRP A 75 18.90 -15.69 12.87
#